data_AF-A0A1J3IA13-F1
#
_entry.id   AF-A0A1J3IA13-F1
#
_cell.length_a   1.000
_cell.length_b   1.000
_cell.length_c   1.000
_cell.angle_alpha   90.00
_cell.angle_beta   90.00
_cell.angle_gamma   90.00
#
_symmetry.space_group_name_H-M   'P 1'
#
loop_
_entity.id
_entity.type
_entity.pdbx_description
1 polymer ?
#
loop_
_entity_poly.entity_id
_entity_poly.type
_entity_poly.pdbx_seq_one_letter_code
_entity_poly.pdbx_strand_id
1 'polypeptide(L)'
;PVFTISKKTKNDAKAKITSVSMSQNFPIPGDKGFALAGFFKEPQSRNEADMFRTYYRQLREEVVNRLVDIAYDEKGEQNKWWMSFSKRKFMNIASV
;
A
#
# COMPACT_ATOMS: atom_id res chain seq x y z
N PRO A 1 8.02 31.06 0.23
CA PRO A 1 8.12 29.81 -0.56
C PRO A 1 6.85 28.97 -0.40
N VAL A 2 5.92 29.11 -1.35
CA VAL A 2 4.69 28.32 -1.37
C VAL A 2 5.10 26.86 -1.59
N PHE A 3 4.79 26.00 -0.64
CA PHE A 3 4.95 24.56 -0.80
C PHE A 3 4.01 24.11 -1.91
N THR A 4 4.51 24.05 -3.15
CA THR A 4 3.77 23.50 -4.29
C THR A 4 3.56 22.01 -4.01
N ILE A 5 2.42 21.68 -3.41
CA ILE A 5 1.94 20.30 -3.37
C ILE A 5 1.75 19.90 -4.84
N SER A 6 2.59 19.00 -5.33
CA SER A 6 2.43 18.40 -6.65
C SER A 6 0.98 17.89 -6.77
N LYS A 7 0.12 18.64 -7.48
CA LYS A 7 -1.30 18.32 -7.65
C LYS A 7 -1.41 17.06 -8.51
N LYS A 8 -1.27 15.90 -7.87
CA LYS A 8 -1.56 14.60 -8.49
C LYS A 8 -3.07 14.44 -8.48
N THR A 9 -3.69 14.38 -9.66
CA THR A 9 -5.14 14.22 -9.78
C THR A 9 -5.59 12.87 -9.21
N LYS A 10 -6.85 12.77 -8.79
CA LYS A 10 -7.43 11.51 -8.26
C LYS A 10 -7.27 10.35 -9.27
N ASN A 11 -7.43 10.63 -10.56
CA ASN A 11 -7.33 9.62 -11.62
C ASN A 11 -5.89 9.13 -11.82
N ASP A 12 -4.91 10.04 -11.86
CA ASP A 12 -3.50 9.68 -11.99
C ASP A 12 -3.04 8.88 -10.76
N ALA A 13 -3.49 9.29 -9.57
CA ALA A 13 -3.22 8.58 -8.33
C ALA A 13 -3.80 7.18 -8.37
N LYS A 14 -5.08 7.04 -8.77
CA LYS A 14 -5.77 5.75 -8.92
C LYS A 14 -5.01 4.82 -9.86
N ALA A 15 -4.68 5.27 -11.07
CA ALA A 15 -3.93 4.47 -12.04
C ALA A 15 -2.59 3.98 -11.48
N LYS A 16 -1.84 4.88 -10.83
CA LYS A 16 -0.52 4.57 -10.27
C LYS A 16 -0.61 3.60 -9.10
N ILE A 17 -1.54 3.81 -8.18
CA ILE A 17 -1.67 2.97 -6.99
C ILE A 17 -2.22 1.58 -7.35
N THR A 18 -3.13 1.48 -8.33
CA THR A 18 -3.63 0.21 -8.85
C THR A 18 -2.51 -0.56 -9.56
N SER A 19 -1.65 0.11 -10.33
CA SER A 19 -0.48 -0.53 -10.92
C SER A 19 0.46 -1.11 -9.86
N VAL A 20 0.68 -0.40 -8.75
CA VAL A 20 1.49 -0.88 -7.63
C VAL A 20 0.82 -2.05 -6.89
N SER A 21 -0.51 -2.03 -6.69
CA SER A 21 -1.23 -3.09 -5.98
C SER A 21 -1.26 -4.41 -6.75
N MET A 22 -1.25 -4.37 -8.08
CA MET A 22 -1.23 -5.56 -8.94
C MET A 22 0.14 -6.24 -9.01
N SER A 23 1.20 -5.62 -8.49
CA SER A 23 2.54 -6.21 -8.47
C SER A 23 2.54 -7.52 -7.67
N GLN A 24 3.03 -8.60 -8.29
CA GLN A 24 3.10 -9.93 -7.66
C GLN A 24 4.34 -10.11 -6.76
N ASN A 25 5.30 -9.18 -6.84
CA ASN A 25 6.59 -9.27 -6.16
C ASN A 25 6.55 -8.53 -4.82
N PHE A 26 5.72 -9.00 -3.89
CA PHE A 26 5.76 -8.52 -2.52
C PHE A 26 6.22 -9.64 -1.58
N PRO A 27 7.02 -9.30 -0.54
CA PRO A 27 7.47 -10.29 0.43
C PRO A 27 6.29 -10.75 1.28
N ILE A 28 6.17 -12.07 1.47
CA ILE A 28 5.26 -12.69 2.45
C ILE A 28 6.03 -13.06 3.74
N PRO A 29 5.35 -13.39 4.86
CA PRO A 29 6.03 -13.93 6.03
C PRO A 29 7.00 -15.07 5.64
N GLY A 30 8.26 -14.99 6.08
CA GLY A 30 9.34 -15.91 5.73
C GLY A 30 10.20 -15.49 4.53
N ASP A 31 9.74 -14.57 3.67
CA ASP A 31 10.56 -14.06 2.56
C ASP A 31 11.60 -13.04 3.05
N LYS A 32 12.79 -13.09 2.43
CA LYS A 32 13.86 -12.09 2.65
C LYS A 32 13.36 -10.71 2.20
N GLY A 33 13.11 -9.82 3.15
CA GLY A 33 12.56 -8.49 2.91
C GLY A 33 11.17 -8.26 3.48
N PHE A 34 10.56 -9.27 4.13
CA PHE A 34 9.33 -9.06 4.88
C PHE A 34 9.58 -8.17 6.10
N ALA A 35 8.90 -7.03 6.11
CA ALA A 35 9.22 -5.94 7.03
C ALA A 35 8.76 -6.21 8.49
N LEU A 36 7.89 -7.22 8.70
CA LEU A 36 7.31 -7.61 9.98
C LEU A 36 7.77 -9.01 10.43
N ALA A 37 9.02 -9.36 10.12
CA ALA A 37 9.60 -10.64 10.54
C ALA A 37 9.48 -10.84 12.06
N GLY A 38 9.11 -12.05 12.48
CA GLY A 38 8.90 -12.41 13.89
C GLY A 38 7.52 -12.06 14.47
N PHE A 39 6.72 -11.21 13.82
CA PHE A 39 5.32 -10.95 14.22
C PHE A 39 4.34 -11.96 13.60
N PHE A 40 4.68 -12.50 12.43
CA PHE A 40 3.85 -13.43 11.69
C PHE A 40 4.54 -14.78 11.57
N LYS A 41 3.75 -15.86 11.61
CA LYS A 41 4.23 -17.20 11.32
C LYS A 41 4.52 -17.34 9.84
N GLU A 42 5.60 -18.05 9.54
CA GLU A 42 5.95 -18.43 8.18
C GLU A 42 4.97 -19.51 7.67
N PRO A 43 4.66 -19.52 6.36
CA PRO A 43 3.82 -20.56 5.78
C PRO A 43 4.46 -21.94 5.96
N GLN A 44 3.66 -22.93 6.36
CA GLN A 44 4.11 -24.30 6.61
C GLN A 44 4.28 -25.12 5.33
N SER A 45 3.65 -24.69 4.24
CA SER A 45 3.70 -25.38 2.95
C SER A 45 3.74 -24.41 1.78
N ARG A 46 4.15 -24.91 0.61
CA ARG A 46 4.11 -24.15 -0.65
C ARG A 46 2.69 -23.69 -1.00
N ASN A 47 1.69 -24.54 -0.78
CA ASN A 47 0.29 -24.20 -1.04
C ASN A 47 -0.19 -23.05 -0.14
N GLU A 48 0.22 -23.06 1.14
CA GLU A 48 -0.09 -21.96 2.05
C GLU A 48 0.61 -20.66 1.63
N ALA A 49 1.86 -20.74 1.19
CA ALA A 49 2.59 -19.58 0.64
C ALA A 49 1.88 -18.98 -0.58
N ASP A 50 1.39 -19.82 -1.50
CA ASP A 50 0.66 -19.37 -2.69
C ASP A 50 -0.72 -18.79 -2.33
N MET A 51 -1.38 -19.36 -1.31
CA MET A 51 -2.60 -18.81 -0.73
C MET A 51 -2.36 -17.43 -0.11
N PHE A 52 -1.27 -17.24 0.66
CA PHE A 52 -0.90 -15.94 1.21
C PHE A 52 -0.68 -14.90 0.11
N ARG A 53 0.03 -15.26 -0.96
CA ARG A 53 0.26 -14.34 -2.10
C ARG A 53 -1.06 -13.95 -2.77
N THR A 54 -1.96 -14.89 -2.98
CA THR A 54 -3.27 -14.58 -3.58
C THR A 54 -4.09 -13.67 -2.66
N TYR A 55 -4.10 -13.97 -1.36
CA TYR A 55 -4.86 -13.22 -0.36
C TYR A 55 -4.34 -11.78 -0.18
N TYR A 56 -3.02 -11.62 -0.01
CA TYR A 56 -2.42 -10.28 0.13
C TYR A 56 -2.61 -9.42 -1.11
N ARG A 57 -2.58 -10.03 -2.31
CA ARG A 57 -2.90 -9.32 -3.55
C ARG A 57 -4.32 -8.77 -3.51
N GLN A 58 -5.31 -9.61 -3.19
CA GLN A 58 -6.71 -9.19 -3.08
C GLN A 58 -6.88 -8.08 -2.03
N LEU A 59 -6.22 -8.23 -0.88
CA LEU A 59 -6.24 -7.23 0.19
C LEU A 59 -5.68 -5.88 -0.30
N ARG A 60 -4.56 -5.89 -1.04
CA ARG A 60 -3.97 -4.67 -1.61
C ARG A 60 -4.92 -4.01 -2.60
N GLU A 61 -5.52 -4.76 -3.51
CA GLU A 61 -6.46 -4.24 -4.51
C GLU A 61 -7.67 -3.56 -3.83
N GLU A 62 -8.30 -4.23 -2.85
CA GLU A 62 -9.45 -3.69 -2.12
C GLU A 62 -9.11 -2.46 -1.28
N VAL A 63 -7.99 -2.49 -0.54
CA VAL A 63 -7.57 -1.37 0.32
C VAL A 63 -7.21 -0.17 -0.52
N VAL A 64 -6.48 -0.37 -1.62
CA VAL A 64 -6.06 0.73 -2.49
C VAL A 64 -7.25 1.43 -3.14
N ASN A 65 -8.25 0.67 -3.60
CA ASN A 65 -9.46 1.25 -4.17
C ASN A 65 -10.18 2.16 -3.16
N ARG A 66 -10.33 1.71 -1.91
CA ARG A 66 -10.98 2.49 -0.84
C ARG A 66 -10.13 3.67 -0.36
N LEU A 67 -8.81 3.49 -0.33
CA LEU A 67 -7.88 4.52 0.14
C LEU A 67 -7.88 5.76 -0.76
N VAL A 68 -8.00 5.60 -2.08
CA VAL A 68 -8.06 6.72 -3.03
C VAL A 68 -9.29 7.59 -2.76
N ASP A 69 -10.42 7.00 -2.39
CA ASP A 69 -11.65 7.74 -2.08
C ASP A 69 -11.57 8.49 -0.74
N ILE A 70 -10.70 8.06 0.17
CA ILE A 70 -10.47 8.73 1.46
C ILE A 70 -9.39 9.83 1.33
N ALA A 71 -8.37 9.58 0.52
CA ALA A 71 -7.23 10.48 0.33
C ALA A 71 -7.54 11.68 -0.58
N TYR A 72 -8.62 11.60 -1.35
CA TYR A 72 -9.11 12.66 -2.24
C TYR A 72 -10.51 13.09 -1.83
N ASP A 73 -10.80 14.39 -1.92
CA ASP A 73 -12.14 14.91 -1.67
C ASP A 73 -13.08 14.71 -2.88
N GLU A 74 -14.34 15.13 -2.72
CA GLU A 74 -15.36 15.09 -3.78
C GLU A 74 -14.99 15.98 -4.99
N LYS A 75 -14.12 16.98 -4.79
CA LYS A 75 -13.62 17.87 -5.85
C LYS A 75 -12.41 17.28 -6.57
N GLY A 76 -11.93 16.10 -6.16
CA GLY A 76 -10.75 15.43 -6.72
C GLY A 76 -9.43 16.05 -6.27
N GLU A 77 -9.42 16.88 -5.23
CA GLU A 77 -8.23 17.45 -4.62
C GLU A 77 -7.72 16.58 -3.47
N GLN A 78 -6.42 16.70 -3.15
CA GLN A 78 -5.79 15.90 -2.11
C GLN A 78 -6.24 16.34 -0.71
N ASN A 79 -6.71 15.40 0.11
CA ASN A 79 -7.07 15.68 1.50
C ASN A 79 -5.81 15.87 2.36
N LYS A 80 -5.54 17.12 2.76
CA LYS A 80 -4.35 17.48 3.55
C LYS A 80 -4.18 16.68 4.85
N TRP A 81 -5.29 16.28 5.49
CA TRP A 81 -5.27 15.56 6.76
C TRP A 81 -4.73 14.14 6.57
N TRP A 82 -5.11 13.49 5.48
CA TRP A 82 -4.57 12.18 5.12
C TRP A 82 -3.15 12.28 4.55
N MET A 83 -2.87 13.28 3.71
CA MET A 83 -1.53 13.46 3.13
C MET A 83 -0.45 13.79 4.17
N SER A 84 -0.84 14.36 5.31
CA SER A 84 0.07 14.64 6.44
C SER A 84 0.72 13.38 7.01
N PHE A 85 0.13 12.21 6.81
CA PHE A 85 0.69 10.93 7.25
C PHE A 85 1.71 10.32 6.27
N SER A 86 1.85 10.85 5.04
CA SER A 86 2.71 10.28 4.00
C SER A 86 4.19 10.11 4.40
N LYS A 87 4.69 10.95 5.32
CA LYS A 87 6.07 10.90 5.83
C LYS A 87 6.22 10.09 7.12
N ARG A 88 5.12 9.64 7.73
CA ARG A 88 5.15 8.89 9.00
C ARG A 88 5.18 7.40 8.71
N LYS A 89 6.21 6.72 9.19
CA LYS A 89 6.35 5.26 9.03
C LYS A 89 5.73 4.55 10.22
N PHE A 90 4.89 3.55 9.96
CA PHE A 90 4.36 2.68 11.01
C PHE A 90 5.50 1.83 11.59
N MET A 91 5.62 1.81 12.93
CA MET A 91 6.67 1.09 13.68
C MET A 91 8.12 1.41 13.26
N ASN A 92 8.35 2.57 12.65
CA ASN A 92 9.65 2.96 12.06
C ASN A 92 10.20 1.97 11.01
N ILE A 93 9.32 1.13 10.45
CA ILE A 93 9.68 0.17 9.42
C ILE A 93 9.71 0.90 8.08
N ALA A 94 10.85 0.84 7.38
CA ALA A 94 10.94 1.39 6.03
C ALA A 94 10.07 0.57 5.08
N SER A 95 9.22 1.22 4.28
CA SER A 95 8.54 0.51 3.20
C SER A 95 9.60 0.05 2.20
N VAL A 96 9.63 -1.25 1.94
CA VAL A 96 10.37 -1.85 0.82
C VAL A 96 9.66 -1.49 -0.48
#